data_AF-A0A1I2TJC9-F1
#
_entry.id   AF-A0A1I2TJC9-F1
#
_cell.length_a   1.000
_cell.length_b   1.000
_cell.length_c   1.000
_cell.angle_alpha   90.00
_cell.angle_beta   90.00
_cell.angle_gamma   90.00
#
_symmetry.space_group_name_H-M   'P 1'
#
loop_
_entity.id
_entity.type
_entity.pdbx_description
1 polymer ?
#
loop_
_entity_poly.entity_id
_entity_poly.type
_entity_poly.pdbx_seq_one_letter_code
_entity_poly.pdbx_strand_id
1 'polypeptide(L)' 'MVMPSYKKYESLIVANDITTAQVSMKTGVPASSLSDWKCGKTFPKIDKIWTLAKFFNVKVEDLLEEI' A
#
# COMPACT_ATOMS: atom_id res chain seq x y z
N MET A 1 13.18 -13.24 0.49
CA MET A 1 13.19 -11.99 1.29
C MET A 1 11.79 -11.41 1.25
N VAL A 2 11.24 -10.87 2.36
CA VAL A 2 9.90 -10.25 2.31
C VAL A 2 9.99 -8.80 1.85
N MET A 3 9.14 -8.41 0.91
CA MET A 3 9.05 -7.04 0.41
C MET A 3 7.59 -6.57 0.31
N PRO A 4 7.31 -5.25 0.43
CA PRO A 4 5.99 -4.72 0.16
C PRO A 4 5.54 -4.97 -1.29
N SER A 5 4.39 -5.62 -1.47
CA SER A 5 3.81 -5.92 -2.78
C SER A 5 2.73 -4.91 -3.16
N TYR A 6 3.00 -4.13 -4.22
CA TYR A 6 2.03 -3.19 -4.76
C TYR A 6 0.78 -3.93 -5.29
N LYS A 7 0.93 -5.15 -5.80
CA LYS A 7 -0.19 -5.95 -6.34
C LYS A 7 -1.22 -6.28 -5.27
N LYS A 8 -0.78 -6.61 -4.05
CA LYS A 8 -1.68 -6.86 -2.92
C LYS A 8 -2.40 -5.57 -2.50
N TYR A 9 -1.69 -4.45 -2.47
CA TYR A 9 -2.28 -3.13 -2.25
C TYR A 9 -3.35 -2.77 -3.31
N GLU A 10 -3.06 -2.98 -4.59
CA GLU A 10 -4.01 -2.72 -5.68
C GLU A 10 -5.26 -3.59 -5.56
N SER A 11 -5.11 -4.85 -5.15
CA SER A 11 -6.23 -5.76 -4.91
C SER A 11 -7.15 -5.24 -3.79
N LEU A 12 -6.59 -4.64 -2.73
CA LEU A 12 -7.37 -4.02 -1.66
C LEU A 12 -8.11 -2.76 -2.13
N ILE A 13 -7.47 -1.93 -2.97
CA ILE A 13 -8.12 -0.75 -3.56
C ILE A 13 -9.34 -1.17 -4.38
N VAL A 14 -9.18 -2.16 -5.26
CA VAL A 14 -10.25 -2.68 -6.12
C VAL A 14 -11.36 -3.31 -5.29
N ALA A 15 -11.02 -4.10 -4.26
CA ALA A 15 -12.01 -4.72 -3.38
C ALA A 15 -12.84 -3.71 -2.57
N ASN A 16 -12.29 -2.53 -2.29
CA ASN A 16 -12.96 -1.47 -1.53
C ASN A 16 -13.61 -0.40 -2.43
N ASP A 17 -13.53 -0.54 -3.76
CA ASP A 17 -14.04 0.44 -4.74
C ASP A 17 -13.56 1.89 -4.46
N ILE A 18 -12.29 2.02 -4.10
CA ILE A 18 -11.64 3.32 -3.87
C ILE A 18 -10.50 3.55 -4.86
N THR A 19 -9.85 4.71 -4.76
CA THR A 19 -8.70 5.07 -5.58
C THR A 19 -7.47 5.35 -4.72
N THR A 20 -6.28 5.21 -5.30
CA THR A 20 -5.01 5.60 -4.65
C THR A 20 -5.03 7.05 -4.14
N ALA A 21 -5.71 7.95 -4.85
CA ALA A 21 -5.89 9.34 -4.42
C ALA A 21 -6.72 9.45 -3.14
N GLN A 22 -7.82 8.70 -3.04
CA GLN A 22 -8.64 8.63 -1.81
C GLN A 22 -7.88 7.98 -0.65
N VAL A 23 -7.10 6.93 -0.91
CA VAL A 23 -6.22 6.32 0.10
C VAL A 23 -5.23 7.36 0.61
N SER A 24 -4.58 8.10 -0.29
CA SER A 24 -3.63 9.14 0.08
C SER A 24 -4.28 10.21 0.97
N MET A 25 -5.48 10.67 0.62
CA MET A 25 -6.23 11.66 1.39
C MET A 25 -6.65 11.14 2.78
N LYS A 26 -7.06 9.86 2.89
CA LYS A 26 -7.53 9.27 4.15
C LYS A 26 -6.41 8.82 5.08
N THR A 27 -5.29 8.38 4.54
CA THR A 27 -4.17 7.81 5.29
C THR A 27 -3.04 8.80 5.55
N GLY A 28 -3.00 9.92 4.82
CA GLY A 28 -1.89 10.86 4.82
C GLY A 28 -0.63 10.31 4.13
N VAL A 29 -0.66 9.09 3.57
CA VAL A 29 0.44 8.56 2.77
C VAL A 29 0.50 9.34 1.45
N PRO A 30 1.64 9.95 1.07
CA PRO A 30 1.71 10.74 -0.15
C PRO A 30 1.39 9.92 -1.39
N ALA A 31 0.53 10.42 -2.27
CA ALA A 31 0.22 9.77 -3.55
C ALA A 31 1.49 9.52 -4.39
N SER A 32 2.49 10.40 -4.30
CA SER A 32 3.81 10.19 -4.92
C SER A 32 4.50 8.92 -4.43
N SER A 33 4.45 8.62 -3.13
CA SER A 33 5.02 7.38 -2.58
C SER A 33 4.31 6.13 -3.09
N LEU A 34 2.99 6.19 -3.27
CA LEU A 34 2.20 5.08 -3.80
C LEU A 34 2.49 4.87 -5.30
N SER A 35 2.65 5.96 -6.06
CA SER A 35 3.05 5.92 -7.47
C SER A 35 4.48 5.41 -7.67
N ASP A 36 5.43 5.85 -6.84
CA ASP A 36 6.82 5.37 -6.91
C ASP A 36 6.90 3.87 -6.56
N TRP A 37 6.06 3.39 -5.65
CA TRP A 37 5.90 1.97 -5.35
C TRP A 37 5.32 1.18 -6.53
N LYS A 38 4.28 1.72 -7.19
CA LYS A 38 3.71 1.13 -8.42
C LYS A 38 4.76 0.95 -9.51
N CYS A 39 5.61 1.96 -9.70
CA CYS A 39 6.66 1.95 -10.72
C CYS A 39 7.91 1.15 -10.29
N GLY A 40 7.94 0.55 -9.10
CA GLY A 40 9.08 -0.19 -8.58
C GLY A 40 10.32 0.66 -8.28
N LYS A 41 10.17 1.99 -8.20
CA LYS A 41 11.29 2.91 -7.92
C LYS A 41 11.74 2.82 -6.47
N THR A 42 10.77 2.77 -5.55
CA THR A 42 11.03 2.71 -4.11
C THR A 42 9.99 1.84 -3.42
N PHE A 43 10.40 1.16 -2.35
CA PHE A 43 9.47 0.49 -1.46
C PHE A 43 9.00 1.46 -0.36
N PRO A 44 7.71 1.48 0.00
CA PRO A 44 7.26 2.26 1.14
C PRO A 44 7.94 1.77 2.41
N LYS A 45 8.31 2.70 3.29
CA LYS A 45 8.82 2.38 4.63
C LYS A 45 7.75 1.64 5.43
N ILE A 46 8.19 0.87 6.42
CA ILE A 46 7.32 0.04 7.25
C ILE A 46 6.19 0.85 7.90
N ASP A 47 6.45 2.07 8.38
CA ASP A 47 5.41 2.96 8.94
C ASP A 47 4.24 3.20 7.96
N LYS A 48 4.54 3.39 6.68
CA LYS A 48 3.51 3.59 5.64
C LYS A 48 2.71 2.31 5.40
N ILE A 49 3.38 1.16 5.38
CA ILE A 49 2.71 -0.15 5.25
C ILE A 49 1.77 -0.39 6.44
N TRP A 50 2.21 -0.11 7.66
CA TRP A 50 1.37 -0.19 8.86
C TRP A 50 0.15 0.71 8.77
N THR A 51 0.31 1.95 8.31
CA THR A 51 -0.83 2.87 8.11
C THR A 51 -1.81 2.33 7.09
N LEU A 52 -1.33 1.79 5.96
CA LEU A 52 -2.19 1.17 4.95
C LEU A 52 -2.91 -0.07 5.51
N ALA A 53 -2.20 -0.96 6.21
CA ALA A 53 -2.78 -2.15 6.83
C ALA A 53 -3.90 -1.79 7.80
N LYS A 54 -3.66 -0.80 8.68
CA LYS A 54 -4.69 -0.26 9.59
C LYS A 54 -5.88 0.33 8.84
N PHE A 55 -5.63 1.07 7.78
CA PHE A 55 -6.69 1.69 6.98
C PHE A 55 -7.61 0.67 6.31
N PHE A 56 -7.04 -0.41 5.75
CA PHE A 56 -7.79 -1.49 5.12
C PHE A 56 -8.30 -2.55 6.12
N ASN A 57 -7.99 -2.40 7.41
CA ASN A 57 -8.29 -3.38 8.46
C ASN A 57 -7.79 -4.80 8.13
N VAL A 58 -6.57 -4.88 7.58
CA VAL A 58 -5.86 -6.13 7.24
C VAL A 58 -4.55 -6.23 8.03
N LYS A 59 -3.89 -7.39 7.99
CA LYS A 59 -2.57 -7.53 8.60
C LYS A 59 -1.51 -6.92 7.69
N VAL A 60 -0.39 -6.49 8.27
CA VAL A 60 0.76 -6.00 7.49
C VAL A 60 1.27 -7.06 6.52
N GLU A 61 1.23 -8.34 6.93
CA GLU A 61 1.61 -9.49 6.11
C GLU A 61 0.77 -9.61 4.83
N ASP A 62 -0.48 -9.15 4.84
CA ASP A 62 -1.35 -9.11 3.66
C ASP A 62 -0.89 -8.09 2.61
N LEU A 63 0.04 -7.19 2.95
CA LEU A 63 0.67 -6.24 2.03
C LEU A 63 2.11 -6.64 1.65
N LEU A 64 2.64 -7.74 2.21
CA LEU A 64 3.99 -8.23 1.96
C LEU A 64 3.97 -9.46 1.04
N GLU A 65 5.02 -9.65 0.26
CA GLU A 65 5.20 -10.81 -0.61
C GLU A 65 6.64 -11.33 -0.49
N GLU A 66 6.79 -12.65 -0.59
CA GLU A 66 8.10 -13.29 -0.63
C GLU A 66 8.62 -13.30 -2.06
N ILE A 67 9.85 -12.83 -2.23
CA ILE A 67 10.61 -12.83 -3.48
C ILE A 67 11.92 -13.59 -3.27
#